data_AF-A0A4R3RJ01-F1
#
_entry.id   AF-A0A4R3RJ01-F1
#
_cell.length_a   1.000
_cell.length_b   1.000
_cell.length_c   1.000
_cell.angle_alpha   90.00
_cell.angle_beta   90.00
_cell.angle_gamma   90.00
#
_symmetry.space_group_name_H-M   'P 1'
#
loop_
_entity.id
_entity.type
_entity.pdbx_description
1 polymer ?
#
loop_
_entity_poly.entity_id
_entity_poly.type
_entity_poly.pdbx_seq_one_letter_code
_entity_poly.pdbx_strand_id
1 'polypeptide(L)'
;MKDVRLSSRAFAESVSDAVVRVRVFDTQYADLALFNELLDLLHIQIQCINSGVLIRAGVAIGDVHVGLNGKGPIFGPAMVRAYQIESEEAMYPRIVVDEAAYRLFLADSRLHNENHDPEEEADYVNGLLRVGEDGTRYIDYLAAGEGEFDDFANYLQFMERHADLLRRNLGTTHRPNVHRKYVWLARYHNVVLERMRVEFENGQRSLQSFQAIYSRDALACLDALVVELS
;
A
#
# COMPACT_ATOMS: atom_id res chain seq x y z
N MET A 1 34.39 -14.35 0.61
CA MET A 1 33.08 -15.00 0.78
C MET A 1 32.07 -13.89 0.99
N LYS A 2 31.05 -13.74 0.13
CA LYS A 2 29.91 -12.87 0.45
C LYS A 2 29.22 -13.50 1.66
N ASP A 3 29.04 -12.76 2.75
CA ASP A 3 28.21 -13.25 3.86
C ASP A 3 26.81 -13.54 3.30
N VAL A 4 26.41 -14.81 3.33
CA VAL A 4 25.11 -15.26 2.85
C VAL A 4 24.07 -14.75 3.83
N ARG A 5 23.11 -13.97 3.36
CA ARG A 5 22.00 -13.48 4.17
C ARG A 5 21.00 -14.62 4.36
N LEU A 6 20.61 -14.88 5.61
CA LEU A 6 19.72 -15.98 5.95
C LEU A 6 18.29 -15.73 5.44
N SER A 7 17.70 -14.57 5.77
CA SER A 7 16.35 -14.18 5.38
C SER A 7 16.32 -12.77 4.80
N SER A 8 15.22 -12.40 4.16
CA SER A 8 14.99 -11.02 3.74
C SER A 8 14.88 -10.11 4.97
N ARG A 9 15.51 -8.94 4.85
CA ARG A 9 15.44 -7.87 5.85
C ARG A 9 15.46 -6.54 5.13
N ALA A 10 14.61 -5.63 5.60
CA ALA A 10 14.59 -4.29 5.09
C ALA A 10 15.59 -3.37 5.81
N PHE A 11 16.16 -2.46 5.03
CA PHE A 11 17.05 -1.39 5.47
C PHE A 11 16.47 -0.08 4.94
N ALA A 12 16.59 1.00 5.70
CA ALA A 12 16.13 2.31 5.27
C ALA A 12 17.18 3.37 5.59
N GLU A 13 17.34 4.31 4.68
CA GLU A 13 18.21 5.47 4.83
C GLU A 13 17.51 6.72 4.29
N SER A 14 17.68 7.85 4.98
CA SER A 14 17.25 9.14 4.47
C SER A 14 18.24 9.64 3.43
N VAL A 15 17.76 9.96 2.24
CA VAL A 15 18.56 10.50 1.14
C VAL A 15 17.89 11.79 0.68
N SER A 16 18.50 12.94 0.99
CA SER A 16 17.90 14.26 0.77
C SER A 16 16.55 14.39 1.49
N ASP A 17 15.47 14.59 0.74
CA ASP A 17 14.06 14.74 1.13
C ASP A 17 13.28 13.43 0.97
N ALA A 18 13.94 12.34 0.56
CA ALA A 18 13.35 11.02 0.40
C ALA A 18 13.84 10.04 1.47
N VAL A 19 13.07 8.97 1.67
CA VAL A 19 13.50 7.78 2.39
C VAL A 19 13.64 6.65 1.38
N VAL A 20 14.83 6.08 1.29
CA VAL A 20 15.08 4.90 0.45
C VAL A 20 15.02 3.67 1.34
N ARG A 21 14.13 2.73 1.01
CA ARG A 21 13.99 1.45 1.68
C ARG A 21 14.36 0.33 0.72
N VAL A 22 15.13 -0.65 1.21
CA VAL A 22 15.60 -1.80 0.44
C VAL A 22 15.39 -3.07 1.24
N ARG A 23 14.64 -4.02 0.68
CA ARG A 23 14.61 -5.41 1.13
C ARG A 23 15.38 -6.27 0.15
N VAL A 24 16.31 -7.06 0.69
CA VAL A 24 17.09 -8.02 -0.13
C VAL A 24 16.38 -9.36 -0.15
N PHE A 25 16.27 -9.97 -1.32
CA PHE A 25 15.60 -11.25 -1.57
C PHE A 25 16.55 -12.35 -2.06
N ASP A 26 17.79 -12.03 -2.43
CA ASP A 26 18.82 -13.00 -2.75
C ASP A 26 19.40 -13.58 -1.44
N THR A 27 18.60 -14.41 -0.78
CA THR A 27 18.83 -14.96 0.56
C THR A 27 18.81 -16.48 0.55
N GLN A 28 19.28 -17.11 1.62
CA GLN A 28 19.33 -18.57 1.70
C GLN A 28 17.92 -19.19 1.72
N TYR A 29 16.98 -18.52 2.39
CA TYR A 29 15.57 -18.91 2.38
C TYR A 29 14.79 -17.93 1.51
N ALA A 30 13.95 -18.48 0.63
CA ALA A 30 13.03 -17.71 -0.16
C ALA A 30 11.77 -17.45 0.69
N ASP A 31 11.65 -16.22 1.20
CA ASP A 31 10.76 -15.86 2.31
C ASP A 31 9.72 -14.80 1.90
N LEU A 32 9.14 -14.95 0.70
CA LEU A 32 8.08 -14.07 0.19
C LEU A 32 8.50 -12.58 0.21
N ALA A 33 9.74 -12.30 -0.19
CA ALA A 33 10.35 -11.00 0.03
C ALA A 33 9.53 -9.85 -0.58
N LEU A 34 8.94 -10.02 -1.77
CA LEU A 34 8.08 -8.97 -2.35
C LEU A 34 6.81 -8.77 -1.54
N PHE A 35 6.07 -9.85 -1.23
CA PHE A 35 4.85 -9.77 -0.42
C PHE A 35 5.11 -9.08 0.93
N ASN A 36 6.17 -9.50 1.63
CA ASN A 36 6.55 -8.91 2.92
C ASN A 36 6.92 -7.42 2.78
N GLU A 37 7.57 -7.01 1.69
CA GLU A 37 7.84 -5.58 1.46
C GLU A 37 6.58 -4.79 1.17
N LEU A 38 5.66 -5.31 0.35
CA LEU A 38 4.40 -4.65 0.04
C LEU A 38 3.52 -4.54 1.29
N LEU A 39 3.49 -5.58 2.13
CA LEU A 39 2.76 -5.57 3.39
C LEU A 39 3.36 -4.52 4.35
N ASP A 40 4.68 -4.51 4.54
CA ASP A 40 5.34 -3.48 5.36
C ASP A 40 5.04 -2.06 4.85
N LEU A 41 5.07 -1.85 3.54
CA LEU A 41 4.78 -0.55 2.92
C LEU A 41 3.31 -0.16 3.08
N LEU A 42 2.38 -1.11 3.02
CA LEU A 42 0.97 -0.91 3.35
C LEU A 42 0.83 -0.43 4.80
N HIS A 43 1.47 -1.11 5.75
CA HIS A 43 1.45 -0.73 7.16
C HIS A 43 2.04 0.67 7.37
N ILE A 44 3.18 0.97 6.74
CA ILE A 44 3.79 2.30 6.77
C ILE A 44 2.82 3.36 6.24
N GLN A 45 2.13 3.09 5.12
CA GLN A 45 1.18 4.03 4.53
C GLN A 45 -0.02 4.30 5.46
N ILE A 46 -0.57 3.25 6.10
CA ILE A 46 -1.62 3.37 7.12
C ILE A 46 -1.16 4.24 8.29
N GLN A 47 0.05 4.00 8.82
CA GLN A 47 0.58 4.76 9.96
C GLN A 47 0.87 6.22 9.60
N CYS A 48 1.35 6.50 8.39
CA CYS A 48 1.53 7.87 7.91
C CYS A 48 0.19 8.61 7.87
N ILE A 49 -0.86 7.98 7.33
CA ILE A 49 -2.21 8.55 7.25
C ILE A 49 -2.79 8.82 8.64
N ASN A 50 -2.64 7.89 9.58
CA ASN A 50 -3.03 8.10 10.98
C ASN A 50 -2.32 9.32 11.61
N SER A 51 -1.12 9.66 11.12
CA SER A 51 -0.35 10.83 11.53
C SER A 51 -0.64 12.09 10.68
N GLY A 52 -1.59 12.02 9.75
CA GLY A 52 -1.94 13.12 8.85
C GLY A 52 -0.96 13.32 7.68
N VAL A 53 -0.04 12.38 7.46
CA VAL A 53 0.99 12.42 6.42
C VAL A 53 0.58 11.55 5.24
N LEU A 54 0.50 12.18 4.06
CA LEU A 54 0.30 11.48 2.80
C LEU A 54 1.66 11.24 2.14
N ILE A 55 1.94 9.99 1.80
CA ILE A 55 3.19 9.59 1.14
C ILE A 55 2.95 9.15 -0.30
N ARG A 56 4.01 9.21 -1.10
CA ARG A 56 4.11 8.57 -2.41
C ARG A 56 5.45 7.87 -2.49
N ALA A 57 5.50 6.79 -3.24
CA ALA A 57 6.75 6.05 -3.47
C ALA A 57 6.65 5.25 -4.76
N GLY A 58 7.81 4.83 -5.26
CA GLY A 58 7.96 3.81 -6.28
C GLY A 58 8.64 2.57 -5.71
N VAL A 59 8.19 1.39 -6.11
CA VAL A 59 8.78 0.10 -5.75
C VAL A 59 9.34 -0.54 -7.02
N ALA A 60 10.62 -0.84 -7.01
CA ALA A 60 11.32 -1.51 -8.11
C ALA A 60 12.19 -2.65 -7.58
N ILE A 61 12.39 -3.67 -8.40
CA ILE A 61 13.29 -4.80 -8.10
C ILE A 61 14.47 -4.75 -9.08
N GLY A 62 15.68 -4.87 -8.55
CA GLY A 62 16.90 -4.93 -9.34
C GLY A 62 18.15 -4.71 -8.48
N ASP A 63 19.26 -4.45 -9.15
CA ASP A 63 20.55 -4.26 -8.49
C ASP A 63 20.56 -2.99 -7.62
N VAL A 64 21.00 -3.16 -6.37
CA VAL A 64 21.19 -2.07 -5.42
C VAL A 64 22.34 -2.41 -4.48
N HIS A 65 23.21 -1.43 -4.25
CA HIS A 65 24.19 -1.48 -3.19
C HIS A 65 23.55 -0.99 -1.90
N VAL A 66 23.73 -1.77 -0.82
CA VAL A 66 23.42 -1.34 0.54
C VAL A 66 24.73 -1.37 1.32
N GLY A 67 25.03 -0.28 2.04
CA GLY A 67 26.25 -0.17 2.81
C GLY A 67 26.43 -1.31 3.84
N LEU A 68 27.66 -1.44 4.34
CA LEU A 68 28.05 -2.53 5.24
C LEU A 68 27.14 -2.61 6.46
N ASN A 69 26.71 -3.83 6.81
CA ASN A 69 25.78 -4.09 7.92
C ASN A 69 24.45 -3.32 7.81
N GLY A 70 24.01 -2.98 6.59
CA GLY A 70 22.76 -2.24 6.40
C GLY A 70 22.86 -0.76 6.75
N LYS A 71 24.08 -0.22 6.81
CA LYS A 71 24.36 1.18 7.13
C LYS A 71 25.27 1.79 6.07
N GLY A 72 24.94 3.00 5.64
CA GLY A 72 25.67 3.73 4.62
C GLY A 72 24.98 3.65 3.26
N PRO A 73 25.57 4.33 2.26
CA PRO A 73 24.83 4.88 1.14
C PRO A 73 24.13 3.77 0.33
N ILE A 74 22.85 3.98 0.09
CA ILE A 74 22.06 3.17 -0.84
C ILE A 74 22.12 3.80 -2.24
N PHE A 75 22.59 3.02 -3.22
CA PHE A 75 22.63 3.46 -4.62
C PHE A 75 22.58 2.27 -5.57
N GLY A 76 22.07 2.50 -6.79
CA GLY A 76 22.02 1.48 -7.84
C GLY A 76 20.84 1.67 -8.78
N PRO A 77 20.78 0.91 -9.88
CA PRO A 77 19.72 1.02 -10.88
C PRO A 77 18.30 0.89 -10.31
N ALA A 78 18.07 -0.02 -9.36
CA ALA A 78 16.75 -0.19 -8.74
C ALA A 78 16.32 1.05 -7.93
N MET A 79 17.25 1.69 -7.22
CA MET A 79 16.99 2.93 -6.48
C MET A 79 16.66 4.08 -7.42
N VAL A 80 17.39 4.21 -8.53
CA VAL A 80 17.10 5.20 -9.58
C VAL A 80 15.71 4.97 -10.18
N ARG A 81 15.35 3.72 -10.50
CA ARG A 81 14.04 3.38 -11.05
C ARG A 81 12.91 3.69 -10.06
N ALA A 82 13.07 3.32 -8.79
CA ALA A 82 12.10 3.64 -7.74
C ALA A 82 11.86 5.15 -7.60
N TYR A 83 12.93 5.96 -7.69
CA TYR A 83 12.85 7.42 -7.68
C TYR A 83 12.11 7.97 -8.92
N GLN A 84 12.41 7.45 -10.11
CA GLN A 84 11.70 7.84 -11.35
C GLN A 84 10.19 7.56 -11.23
N ILE A 85 9.81 6.39 -10.71
CA ILE A 85 8.39 6.05 -10.49
C ILE A 85 7.75 7.04 -9.50
N GLU A 86 8.40 7.34 -8.37
CA GLU A 86 7.89 8.31 -7.39
C GLU A 86 7.67 9.71 -8.00
N SER A 87 8.60 10.14 -8.85
CA SER A 87 8.63 11.49 -9.41
C SER A 87 7.75 11.67 -10.65
N GLU A 88 7.61 10.63 -11.49
CA GLU A 88 7.02 10.71 -12.82
C GLU A 88 5.70 9.92 -12.95
N GLU A 89 5.53 8.82 -12.20
CA GLU A 89 4.39 7.90 -12.34
C GLU A 89 3.42 7.97 -11.13
N ALA A 90 3.95 8.11 -9.92
CA ALA A 90 3.19 8.27 -8.66
C ALA A 90 2.68 9.71 -8.50
N MET A 91 1.83 10.15 -9.43
CA MET A 91 1.26 11.50 -9.45
C MET A 91 0.37 11.80 -8.24
N TYR A 92 -0.25 10.76 -7.68
CA TYR A 92 -1.13 10.81 -6.52
C TYR A 92 -0.44 10.21 -5.27
N PRO A 93 -0.94 10.47 -4.05
CA PRO A 93 -0.36 9.93 -2.81
C PRO A 93 -0.61 8.42 -2.65
N ARG A 94 0.13 7.63 -3.42
CA ARG A 94 0.09 6.17 -3.45
C ARG A 94 1.48 5.60 -3.68
N ILE A 95 1.67 4.33 -3.33
CA ILE A 95 2.91 3.59 -3.56
C ILE A 95 2.74 2.75 -4.83
N VAL A 96 3.43 3.13 -5.90
CA VAL A 96 3.33 2.48 -7.22
C VAL A 96 4.38 1.36 -7.32
N VAL A 97 3.96 0.19 -7.79
CA VAL A 97 4.82 -0.97 -8.04
C VAL A 97 5.16 -1.02 -9.52
N ASP A 98 6.45 -1.08 -9.83
CA ASP A 98 6.93 -1.18 -11.21
C ASP A 98 6.36 -2.44 -11.89
N GLU A 99 5.86 -2.28 -13.11
CA GLU A 99 5.35 -3.42 -13.89
C GLU A 99 6.47 -4.43 -14.18
N ALA A 100 7.70 -3.96 -14.37
CA ALA A 100 8.86 -4.83 -14.50
C ALA A 100 9.16 -5.61 -13.22
N ALA A 101 8.98 -5.00 -12.05
CA ALA A 101 9.13 -5.69 -10.76
C ALA A 101 8.05 -6.76 -10.57
N TYR A 102 6.80 -6.45 -10.91
CA TYR A 102 5.70 -7.43 -10.84
C TYR A 102 5.92 -8.61 -11.80
N ARG A 103 6.40 -8.36 -13.03
CA ARG A 103 6.76 -9.45 -13.97
C ARG A 103 7.94 -10.28 -13.50
N LEU A 104 8.93 -9.64 -12.88
CA LEU A 104 10.07 -10.34 -12.31
C LEU A 104 9.63 -11.23 -11.14
N PHE A 105 8.73 -10.76 -10.29
CA PHE A 105 8.09 -11.58 -9.27
C PHE A 105 7.50 -12.85 -9.87
N LEU A 106 6.58 -12.74 -10.84
CA LEU A 106 5.97 -13.91 -11.47
C LEU A 106 6.97 -14.90 -12.10
N ALA A 107 8.16 -14.45 -12.48
CA ALA A 107 9.15 -15.25 -13.21
C ALA A 107 10.30 -15.78 -12.35
N ASP A 108 10.59 -15.18 -11.18
CA ASP A 108 11.77 -15.49 -10.38
C ASP A 108 11.38 -16.19 -9.07
N SER A 109 11.60 -17.50 -9.03
CA SER A 109 11.25 -18.35 -7.88
C SER A 109 11.95 -17.96 -6.57
N ARG A 110 12.98 -17.11 -6.59
CA ARG A 110 13.61 -16.60 -5.36
C ARG A 110 12.74 -15.59 -4.62
N LEU A 111 11.77 -14.99 -5.32
CA LEU A 111 10.78 -14.09 -4.72
C LEU A 111 9.60 -14.86 -4.11
N HIS A 112 9.59 -16.18 -4.28
CA HIS A 112 8.54 -17.09 -3.88
C HIS A 112 8.95 -17.93 -2.67
N ASN A 113 8.02 -18.35 -1.83
CA ASN A 113 8.19 -19.41 -0.85
C ASN A 113 8.29 -20.76 -1.55
N GLU A 114 9.26 -21.58 -1.14
CA GLU A 114 9.47 -22.92 -1.69
C GLU A 114 8.28 -23.88 -1.45
N ASN A 115 7.36 -23.55 -0.54
CA ASN A 115 6.25 -24.40 -0.14
C ASN A 115 4.88 -23.97 -0.71
N HIS A 116 4.81 -22.88 -1.47
CA HIS A 116 3.57 -22.40 -2.07
C HIS A 116 3.54 -22.68 -3.57
N ASP A 117 2.34 -22.85 -4.13
CA ASP A 117 2.15 -22.84 -5.59
C ASP A 117 2.28 -21.39 -6.09
N PRO A 118 2.96 -21.13 -7.22
CA PRO A 118 2.99 -19.82 -7.87
C PRO A 118 1.62 -19.10 -7.98
N GLU A 119 0.52 -19.84 -8.18
CA GLU A 119 -0.83 -19.24 -8.22
C GLU A 119 -1.23 -18.66 -6.86
N GLU A 120 -0.98 -19.39 -5.77
CA GLU A 120 -1.28 -18.96 -4.40
C GLU A 120 -0.50 -17.69 -4.03
N GLU A 121 0.75 -17.60 -4.47
CA GLU A 121 1.57 -16.42 -4.22
C GLU A 121 1.15 -15.19 -4.99
N ALA A 122 0.79 -15.40 -6.26
CA ALA A 122 0.22 -14.34 -7.07
C ALA A 122 -1.05 -13.81 -6.39
N ASP A 123 -1.89 -14.68 -5.82
CA ASP A 123 -3.08 -14.27 -5.07
C ASP A 123 -2.74 -13.44 -3.82
N TYR A 124 -1.73 -13.84 -3.04
CA TYR A 124 -1.28 -13.04 -1.88
C TYR A 124 -0.80 -11.65 -2.30
N VAL A 125 0.05 -11.56 -3.33
CA VAL A 125 0.55 -10.27 -3.83
C VAL A 125 -0.57 -9.44 -4.47
N ASN A 126 -1.46 -10.05 -5.25
CA ASN A 126 -2.58 -9.37 -5.88
C ASN A 126 -3.61 -8.87 -4.86
N GLY A 127 -3.77 -9.57 -3.73
CA GLY A 127 -4.61 -9.14 -2.63
C GLY A 127 -4.18 -7.81 -2.02
N LEU A 128 -2.90 -7.44 -2.13
CA LEU A 128 -2.35 -6.16 -1.66
C LEU A 128 -2.42 -5.04 -2.70
N LEU A 129 -2.74 -5.35 -3.96
CA LEU A 129 -2.52 -4.46 -5.09
C LEU A 129 -3.82 -4.11 -5.82
N ARG A 130 -3.83 -2.89 -6.35
CA ARG A 130 -4.89 -2.39 -7.23
C ARG A 130 -4.29 -1.76 -8.47
N VAL A 131 -5.01 -1.88 -9.59
CA VAL A 131 -4.66 -1.20 -10.84
C VAL A 131 -5.49 0.07 -10.94
N GLY A 132 -4.81 1.20 -11.12
CA GLY A 132 -5.43 2.50 -11.32
C GLY A 132 -6.00 2.68 -12.73
N GLU A 133 -6.82 3.71 -12.92
CA GLU A 133 -7.34 4.09 -14.25
C GLU A 133 -6.22 4.44 -15.25
N ASP A 134 -5.06 4.82 -14.75
CA ASP A 134 -3.84 5.08 -15.53
C ASP A 134 -3.03 3.81 -15.86
N GLY A 135 -3.53 2.63 -15.49
CA GLY A 135 -2.87 1.34 -15.73
C GLY A 135 -1.72 1.03 -14.78
N THR A 136 -1.39 1.93 -13.84
CA THR A 136 -0.33 1.68 -12.85
C THR A 136 -0.84 0.79 -11.72
N ARG A 137 0.02 -0.13 -11.25
CA ARG A 137 -0.28 -0.96 -10.08
C ARG A 137 0.22 -0.28 -8.83
N TYR A 138 -0.60 -0.22 -7.79
CA TYR A 138 -0.25 0.42 -6.52
C TYR A 138 -0.81 -0.36 -5.34
N ILE A 139 -0.26 -0.12 -4.15
CA ILE A 139 -0.71 -0.76 -2.91
C ILE A 139 -2.12 -0.27 -2.55
N ASP A 140 -3.08 -1.19 -2.46
CA ASP A 140 -4.48 -0.92 -2.11
C ASP A 140 -4.66 -0.80 -0.59
N TYR A 141 -3.93 0.13 0.02
CA TYR A 141 -3.83 0.25 1.48
C TYR A 141 -5.17 0.45 2.21
N LEU A 142 -6.20 0.96 1.52
CA LEU A 142 -7.54 1.07 2.11
C LEU A 142 -8.27 -0.28 2.12
N ALA A 143 -8.35 -0.99 0.98
CA ALA A 143 -9.10 -2.23 0.92
C ALA A 143 -8.31 -3.42 1.51
N ALA A 144 -7.06 -3.58 1.09
CA ALA A 144 -6.19 -4.64 1.62
C ALA A 144 -5.86 -4.43 3.10
N GLY A 145 -5.84 -3.17 3.55
CA GLY A 145 -5.56 -2.85 4.95
C GLY A 145 -6.62 -3.34 5.93
N GLU A 146 -7.83 -3.67 5.50
CA GLU A 146 -8.88 -4.19 6.39
C GLU A 146 -8.42 -5.42 7.17
N GLY A 147 -7.72 -6.35 6.49
CA GLY A 147 -7.22 -7.59 7.10
C GLY A 147 -6.09 -7.38 8.12
N GLU A 148 -5.53 -6.17 8.18
CA GLU A 148 -4.37 -5.83 9.02
C GLU A 148 -4.76 -5.16 10.34
N PHE A 149 -6.05 -4.95 10.59
CA PHE A 149 -6.56 -4.45 11.86
C PHE A 149 -7.05 -5.61 12.75
N ASP A 150 -6.85 -5.48 14.07
CA ASP A 150 -7.30 -6.48 15.05
C ASP A 150 -8.81 -6.76 14.98
N ASP A 151 -9.58 -5.74 14.64
CA ASP A 151 -11.02 -5.82 14.43
C ASP A 151 -11.51 -4.77 13.42
N PHE A 152 -12.74 -4.96 12.95
CA PHE A 152 -13.34 -4.07 11.97
C PHE A 152 -13.67 -2.69 12.53
N ALA A 153 -13.81 -2.51 13.86
CA ALA A 153 -14.03 -1.18 14.45
C ALA A 153 -12.76 -0.32 14.34
N ASN A 154 -11.58 -0.89 14.56
CA ASN A 154 -10.30 -0.22 14.37
C ASN A 154 -10.09 0.16 12.91
N TYR A 155 -10.49 -0.71 11.98
CA TYR A 155 -10.50 -0.39 10.54
C TYR A 155 -11.44 0.78 10.22
N LEU A 156 -12.68 0.78 10.73
CA LEU A 156 -13.61 1.89 10.54
C LEU A 156 -13.09 3.20 11.13
N GLN A 157 -12.38 3.15 12.26
CA GLN A 157 -11.74 4.33 12.84
C GLN A 157 -10.61 4.86 11.94
N PHE A 158 -9.84 3.98 11.30
CA PHE A 158 -8.87 4.38 10.30
C PHE A 158 -9.55 5.03 9.08
N MET A 159 -10.63 4.45 8.59
CA MET A 159 -11.42 5.02 7.49
C MET A 159 -12.00 6.40 7.84
N GLU A 160 -12.46 6.60 9.08
CA GLU A 160 -12.93 7.90 9.58
C GLU A 160 -11.81 8.95 9.59
N ARG A 161 -10.62 8.61 10.11
CA ARG A 161 -9.45 9.52 10.07
C ARG A 161 -9.06 9.88 8.64
N HIS A 162 -9.14 8.92 7.72
CA HIS A 162 -8.88 9.16 6.30
C HIS A 162 -9.93 10.11 5.71
N ALA A 163 -11.22 9.89 5.94
CA ALA A 163 -12.29 10.77 5.49
C ALA A 163 -12.13 12.20 6.05
N ASP A 164 -11.80 12.34 7.32
CA ASP A 164 -11.58 13.65 7.97
C ASP A 164 -10.34 14.37 7.44
N LEU A 165 -9.27 13.65 7.13
CA LEU A 165 -8.12 14.21 6.42
C LEU A 165 -8.55 14.78 5.07
N LEU A 166 -9.35 14.05 4.30
CA LEU A 166 -9.80 14.47 2.98
C LEU A 166 -10.76 15.66 3.06
N ARG A 167 -11.77 15.62 3.92
CA ARG A 167 -12.74 16.71 4.11
C ARG A 167 -12.05 18.02 4.48
N ARG A 168 -11.10 17.97 5.43
CA ARG A 168 -10.33 19.16 5.83
C ARG A 168 -9.54 19.78 4.67
N ASN A 169 -8.89 18.95 3.87
CA ASN A 169 -8.06 19.44 2.75
C ASN A 169 -8.91 19.84 1.53
N LEU A 170 -10.02 19.16 1.24
CA LEU A 170 -10.94 19.56 0.18
C LEU A 170 -11.66 20.88 0.50
N GLY A 171 -11.97 21.14 1.77
CA GLY A 171 -12.50 22.43 2.23
C GLY A 171 -11.47 23.57 2.23
N THR A 172 -10.19 23.28 1.92
CA THR A 172 -9.12 24.27 1.88
C THR A 172 -8.80 24.67 0.44
N THR A 173 -8.54 25.96 0.20
CA THR A 173 -8.10 26.42 -1.13
C THR A 173 -6.66 26.01 -1.39
N HIS A 174 -6.45 25.15 -2.38
CA HIS A 174 -5.14 24.69 -2.81
C HIS A 174 -4.85 25.09 -4.27
N ARG A 175 -3.59 24.99 -4.68
CA ARG A 175 -3.23 25.04 -6.11
C ARG A 175 -3.95 23.89 -6.85
N PRO A 176 -4.35 24.06 -8.12
CA PRO A 176 -5.13 23.05 -8.85
C PRO A 176 -4.51 21.65 -8.86
N ASN A 177 -3.18 21.56 -8.98
CA ASN A 177 -2.47 20.28 -8.96
C ASN A 177 -2.53 19.57 -7.61
N VAL A 178 -2.54 20.31 -6.49
CA VAL A 178 -2.68 19.76 -5.14
C VAL A 178 -4.13 19.36 -4.88
N HIS A 179 -5.10 20.21 -5.25
CA HIS A 179 -6.52 19.90 -5.11
C HIS A 179 -6.90 18.61 -5.85
N ARG A 180 -6.40 18.40 -7.08
CA ARG A 180 -6.60 17.15 -7.84
C ARG A 180 -6.13 15.90 -7.10
N LYS A 181 -5.09 15.99 -6.26
CA LYS A 181 -4.62 14.85 -5.47
C LYS A 181 -5.62 14.43 -4.39
N TYR A 182 -6.23 15.41 -3.72
CA TYR A 182 -7.27 15.14 -2.72
C TYR A 182 -8.56 14.61 -3.37
N VAL A 183 -8.94 15.14 -4.54
CA VAL A 183 -10.07 14.61 -5.31
C VAL A 183 -9.83 13.14 -5.70
N TRP A 184 -8.61 12.80 -6.15
CA TRP A 184 -8.27 11.40 -6.46
C TRP A 184 -8.37 10.50 -5.22
N LEU A 185 -7.82 10.93 -4.08
CA LEU A 185 -7.90 10.16 -2.83
C LEU A 185 -9.34 9.98 -2.33
N ALA A 186 -10.19 11.00 -2.47
CA ALA A 186 -11.60 10.91 -2.09
C ALA A 186 -12.37 9.94 -3.01
N ARG A 187 -12.10 9.93 -4.31
CA ARG A 187 -12.64 8.91 -5.22
C ARG A 187 -12.19 7.51 -4.82
N TYR A 188 -10.89 7.33 -4.59
CA TYR A 188 -10.34 6.04 -4.16
C TYR A 188 -11.01 5.55 -2.85
N HIS A 189 -11.14 6.43 -1.85
CA HIS A 189 -11.84 6.15 -0.60
C HIS A 189 -13.30 5.74 -0.82
N ASN A 190 -14.06 6.52 -1.58
CA ASN A 190 -15.47 6.25 -1.82
C ASN A 190 -15.68 4.95 -2.61
N VAL A 191 -14.79 4.58 -3.53
CA VAL A 191 -14.90 3.29 -4.23
C VAL A 191 -14.70 2.11 -3.27
N VAL A 192 -13.82 2.25 -2.28
CA VAL A 192 -13.62 1.22 -1.25
C VAL A 192 -14.86 1.08 -0.37
N LEU A 193 -15.48 2.20 0.02
CA LEU A 193 -16.75 2.19 0.76
C LEU A 193 -17.89 1.56 -0.06
N GLU A 194 -17.98 1.88 -1.36
CA GLU A 194 -19.02 1.35 -2.23
C GLU A 194 -18.88 -0.17 -2.38
N ARG A 195 -17.65 -0.67 -2.50
CA ARG A 195 -17.41 -2.13 -2.50
C ARG A 195 -17.93 -2.77 -1.21
N MET A 196 -17.64 -2.19 -0.03
CA MET A 196 -18.15 -2.72 1.24
C MET A 196 -19.67 -2.67 1.33
N ARG A 197 -20.29 -1.60 0.84
CA ARG A 197 -21.75 -1.47 0.76
C ARG A 197 -22.35 -2.63 -0.02
N VAL A 198 -21.83 -2.88 -1.23
CA VAL A 198 -22.29 -4.00 -2.07
C VAL A 198 -22.14 -5.33 -1.35
N GLU A 199 -21.03 -5.55 -0.63
CA GLU A 199 -20.79 -6.75 0.17
C GLU A 199 -21.81 -6.92 1.33
N PHE A 200 -22.28 -5.83 1.94
CA PHE A 200 -23.38 -5.90 2.92
C PHE A 200 -24.74 -6.16 2.26
N GLU A 201 -25.03 -5.47 1.16
CA GLU A 201 -26.32 -5.55 0.45
C GLU A 201 -26.55 -6.92 -0.18
N ASN A 202 -25.50 -7.57 -0.68
CA ASN A 202 -25.57 -8.91 -1.27
C ASN A 202 -25.43 -10.04 -0.22
N GLY A 203 -25.21 -9.70 1.05
CA GLY A 203 -25.11 -10.64 2.16
C GLY A 203 -23.76 -11.34 2.33
N GLN A 204 -22.71 -10.95 1.58
CA GLN A 204 -21.33 -11.40 1.85
C GLN A 204 -20.87 -10.96 3.25
N ARG A 205 -21.32 -9.80 3.71
CA ARG A 205 -21.19 -9.32 5.09
C ARG A 205 -22.56 -9.27 5.76
N SER A 206 -22.63 -9.77 6.99
CA SER A 206 -23.90 -9.80 7.74
C SER A 206 -24.17 -8.46 8.43
N LEU A 207 -25.20 -7.73 7.97
CA LEU A 207 -25.73 -6.53 8.63
C LEU A 207 -26.13 -6.80 10.10
N GLN A 208 -26.78 -7.95 10.35
CA GLN A 208 -27.21 -8.35 11.69
C GLN A 208 -26.02 -8.59 12.62
N SER A 209 -24.99 -9.30 12.15
CA SER A 209 -23.78 -9.55 12.94
C SER A 209 -23.03 -8.25 13.23
N PHE A 210 -22.94 -7.35 12.24
CA PHE A 210 -22.35 -6.03 12.43
C PHE A 210 -23.09 -5.23 13.51
N GLN A 211 -24.42 -5.13 13.43
CA GLN A 211 -25.24 -4.43 14.43
C GLN A 211 -25.09 -5.05 15.83
N ALA A 212 -25.02 -6.38 15.92
CA ALA A 212 -24.85 -7.07 17.20
C ALA A 212 -23.48 -6.81 17.86
N ILE A 213 -22.41 -6.77 17.05
CA ILE A 213 -21.04 -6.58 17.54
C ILE A 213 -20.76 -5.11 17.86
N TYR A 214 -21.13 -4.20 16.96
CA TYR A 214 -20.73 -2.79 17.03
C TYR A 214 -21.83 -1.87 17.54
N SER A 215 -23.06 -2.37 17.75
CA SER A 215 -24.22 -1.56 18.17
C SER A 215 -24.50 -0.36 17.25
N ARG A 216 -24.15 -0.49 15.97
CA ARG A 216 -24.29 0.56 14.94
C ARG A 216 -24.86 -0.04 13.66
N ASP A 217 -25.60 0.77 12.90
CA ASP A 217 -26.07 0.39 11.57
C ASP A 217 -24.92 0.49 10.56
N ALA A 218 -24.65 -0.58 9.82
CA ALA A 218 -23.49 -0.63 8.93
C ALA A 218 -23.58 0.37 7.78
N LEU A 219 -24.75 0.46 7.14
CA LEU A 219 -24.93 1.34 5.98
C LEU A 219 -24.86 2.81 6.38
N ALA A 220 -25.46 3.18 7.51
CA ALA A 220 -25.33 4.52 8.08
C ALA A 220 -23.88 4.85 8.48
N CYS A 221 -23.10 3.87 8.96
CA CYS A 221 -21.66 4.07 9.19
C CYS A 221 -20.94 4.38 7.88
N LEU A 222 -21.20 3.62 6.81
CA LEU A 222 -20.58 3.84 5.51
C LEU A 222 -20.99 5.19 4.91
N ASP A 223 -22.27 5.56 5.01
CA ASP A 223 -22.79 6.86 4.57
C ASP A 223 -22.04 8.02 5.26
N ALA A 224 -21.81 7.90 6.57
CA ALA A 224 -21.08 8.90 7.35
C ALA A 224 -19.60 9.01 6.97
N LEU A 225 -19.04 8.03 6.26
CA LEU A 225 -17.64 8.03 5.80
C LEU A 225 -17.48 8.59 4.38
N VAL A 226 -18.55 8.69 3.60
CA VAL A 226 -18.51 9.22 2.23
C VAL A 226 -17.92 10.64 2.23
N VAL A 227 -16.98 10.88 1.32
CA VAL A 227 -16.37 12.19 1.10
C VAL A 227 -16.98 12.81 -0.15
N GLU A 228 -17.75 13.89 0.02
CA GLU A 228 -18.33 14.61 -1.12
C GLU A 228 -17.26 15.31 -1.95
N LEU A 229 -17.39 15.20 -3.27
CA LEU A 229 -16.54 15.92 -4.23
C LEU A 229 -17.26 17.22 -4.58
N SER A 230 -16.68 18.36 -4.19
CA SER A 230 -17.14 19.69 -4.59
C SER A 230 -16.46 20.15 -5.88
#